data_AF-A0A744FFM4-F1
#
_entry.id   AF-A0A744FFM4-F1
#
_cell.length_a   1.000
_cell.length_b   1.000
_cell.length_c   1.000
_cell.angle_alpha   90.00
_cell.angle_beta   90.00
_cell.angle_gamma   90.00
#
_symmetry.space_group_name_H-M   'P 1'
#
loop_
_entity.id
_entity.type
_entity.pdbx_description
1 polymer ?
#
loop_
_entity_poly.entity_id
_entity_poly.type
_entity_poly.pdbx_seq_one_letter_code
_entity_poly.pdbx_strand_id
1 'polypeptide(L)'
;MKLPQREFYKLDEVAAILDCSFSDVLYYCSIDILHAYTYIDIEDKYEFLFNIGMHEDIRKKIDCFKSLCYGDWCAYGVEFHQRTDKLPVDGMYAKKLDGVFFIDGYCLKSLIFNGEDSFKIDCFSDLHLEATENEVNFNCLDFCLTIKTDSLRIKSNEVNDLKLKSMNESDKTVAKKAEIISCLIKLIPEMSDVNLDTTPVAKIASLIEAVAATRAVEFPKTDIGTWSKYLGRGRHKK
;
A
#
# COMPACT_ATOMS: atom_id res chain seq x y z
N MET A 1 2.56 27.15 6.33
CA MET A 1 1.57 26.71 5.32
C MET A 1 1.76 25.20 5.16
N LYS A 2 0.74 24.37 5.40
CA LYS A 2 0.85 22.94 5.07
C LYS A 2 0.54 22.82 3.57
N LEU A 3 1.53 22.37 2.80
CA LEU A 3 1.31 22.04 1.39
C LEU A 3 0.38 20.82 1.31
N PRO A 4 -0.43 20.69 0.24
CA PRO A 4 -1.27 19.51 0.05
C PRO A 4 -0.39 18.26 -0.02
N GLN A 5 -0.89 17.17 0.58
CA GLN A 5 -0.22 15.89 0.51
C GLN A 5 -0.29 15.36 -0.93
N ARG A 6 0.83 14.86 -1.44
CA ARG A 6 0.86 14.22 -2.76
C ARG A 6 0.01 12.96 -2.73
N GLU A 7 -0.83 12.78 -3.72
CA GLU A 7 -1.76 11.66 -3.80
C GLU A 7 -1.10 10.37 -4.29
N PHE A 8 -0.20 10.47 -5.26
CA PHE A 8 0.48 9.36 -5.92
C PHE A 8 2.00 9.52 -5.90
N TYR A 9 2.73 8.43 -5.68
CA TYR A 9 4.19 8.38 -5.76
C TYR A 9 4.65 7.51 -6.93
N LYS A 10 5.80 7.86 -7.51
CA LYS A 10 6.50 6.98 -8.45
C LYS A 10 7.14 5.81 -7.69
N LEU A 11 7.40 4.70 -8.39
CA LEU A 11 7.96 3.49 -7.77
C LEU A 11 9.34 3.71 -7.13
N ASP A 12 10.19 4.54 -7.73
CA ASP A 12 11.49 4.95 -7.17
C ASP A 12 11.35 5.80 -5.91
N GLU A 13 10.37 6.70 -5.88
CA GLU A 13 10.03 7.48 -4.68
C GLU A 13 9.50 6.57 -3.56
N VAL A 14 8.66 5.59 -3.89
CA VAL A 14 8.16 4.59 -2.94
C VAL A 14 9.29 3.77 -2.35
N ALA A 15 10.22 3.30 -3.19
CA ALA A 15 11.41 2.55 -2.76
C ALA A 15 12.23 3.36 -1.74
N ALA A 16 12.45 4.65 -2.01
CA ALA A 16 13.13 5.55 -1.08
C ALA A 16 12.36 5.78 0.23
N ILE A 17 11.02 5.86 0.18
CA ILE A 17 10.18 6.06 1.37
C ILE A 17 10.18 4.82 2.29
N LEU A 18 10.19 3.63 1.69
CA LEU A 18 10.14 2.33 2.36
C LEU A 18 11.53 1.76 2.71
N ASP A 19 12.61 2.42 2.28
CA ASP A 19 14.00 1.98 2.45
C ASP A 19 14.24 0.57 1.85
N CYS A 20 13.72 0.36 0.63
CA CYS A 20 13.88 -0.90 -0.12
C CYS A 20 14.34 -0.64 -1.56
N SER A 21 14.58 -1.71 -2.32
CA SER A 21 14.94 -1.59 -3.73
C SER A 21 13.71 -1.35 -4.61
N PHE A 22 13.93 -0.80 -5.81
CA PHE A 22 12.87 -0.68 -6.83
C PHE A 22 12.24 -2.05 -7.16
N SER A 23 13.06 -3.11 -7.22
CA SER A 23 12.60 -4.47 -7.46
C SER A 23 11.70 -4.99 -6.33
N ASP A 24 11.94 -4.60 -5.08
CA ASP A 24 11.07 -4.95 -3.95
C ASP A 24 9.69 -4.30 -4.10
N VAL A 25 9.64 -3.03 -4.53
CA VAL A 25 8.38 -2.33 -4.78
C VAL A 25 7.59 -3.03 -5.89
N LEU A 26 8.23 -3.38 -7.01
CA LEU A 26 7.60 -4.15 -8.07
C LEU A 26 7.09 -5.51 -7.57
N TYR A 27 7.90 -6.20 -6.76
CA TYR A 27 7.49 -7.46 -6.15
C TYR A 27 6.26 -7.27 -5.27
N TYR A 28 6.22 -6.27 -4.40
CA TYR A 28 5.05 -5.95 -3.57
C TYR A 28 3.81 -5.66 -4.41
N CYS A 29 3.96 -5.02 -5.57
CA CYS A 29 2.85 -4.83 -6.51
C CYS A 29 2.38 -6.15 -7.12
N SER A 30 3.31 -7.07 -7.45
CA SER A 30 2.97 -8.36 -8.07
C SER A 30 2.26 -9.37 -7.16
N ILE A 31 2.22 -9.08 -5.86
CA ILE A 31 1.55 -9.88 -4.83
C ILE A 31 0.50 -9.06 -4.06
N ASP A 32 0.07 -7.93 -4.64
CA ASP A 32 -1.01 -7.07 -4.15
C ASP A 32 -0.82 -6.55 -2.70
N ILE A 33 0.43 -6.39 -2.27
CA ILE A 33 0.77 -5.65 -1.03
C ILE A 33 0.66 -4.14 -1.27
N LEU A 34 1.03 -3.69 -2.48
CA LEU A 34 0.85 -2.33 -2.97
C LEU A 34 0.07 -2.43 -4.28
N HIS A 35 -0.79 -1.46 -4.58
CA HIS A 35 -1.55 -1.46 -5.82
C HIS A 35 -0.93 -0.48 -6.83
N ALA A 36 -0.63 -0.99 -8.03
CA ALA A 36 -0.09 -0.20 -9.11
C ALA A 36 -1.22 0.45 -9.91
N TYR A 37 -1.07 1.75 -10.17
CA TYR A 37 -1.99 2.53 -10.99
C TYR A 37 -1.24 3.17 -12.15
N THR A 38 -1.91 3.36 -13.29
CA THR A 38 -1.37 4.12 -14.41
C THR A 38 -2.44 5.06 -14.95
N TYR A 39 -2.00 6.18 -15.53
CA TYR A 39 -2.89 7.08 -16.26
C TYR A 39 -3.06 6.56 -17.70
N ILE A 40 -4.29 6.49 -18.16
CA ILE A 40 -4.67 6.08 -19.52
C ILE A 40 -5.51 7.21 -20.12
N ASP A 41 -5.08 7.75 -21.25
CA ASP A 41 -5.84 8.72 -22.07
C ASP A 41 -5.80 8.23 -23.52
N ILE A 42 -6.89 7.60 -23.95
CA ILE A 42 -7.00 6.96 -25.26
C ILE A 42 -8.41 7.20 -25.79
N GLU A 43 -8.48 7.66 -27.03
CA GLU A 43 -9.72 7.98 -27.73
C GLU A 43 -9.68 7.47 -29.17
N ASP A 44 -10.78 6.86 -29.62
CA ASP A 44 -11.09 6.70 -31.05
C ASP A 44 -12.44 7.37 -31.36
N LYS A 45 -12.51 8.08 -32.49
CA LYS A 45 -13.72 8.83 -32.86
C LYS A 45 -14.81 7.93 -33.42
N TYR A 46 -14.44 6.80 -34.01
CA TYR A 46 -15.29 5.99 -34.86
C TYR A 46 -15.57 4.61 -34.26
N GLU A 47 -14.60 4.01 -33.59
CA GLU A 47 -14.70 2.66 -33.05
C GLU A 47 -14.79 2.64 -31.51
N PHE A 48 -15.44 1.60 -31.00
CA PHE A 48 -15.36 1.28 -29.58
C PHE A 48 -14.01 0.61 -29.34
N LEU A 49 -13.35 1.03 -28.27
CA LEU A 49 -12.03 0.50 -27.91
C LEU A 49 -12.12 -0.47 -26.73
N PHE A 50 -13.10 -0.25 -25.85
CA PHE A 50 -13.19 -0.95 -24.58
C PHE A 50 -14.59 -1.53 -24.39
N ASN A 51 -14.66 -2.82 -24.05
CA ASN A 51 -15.82 -3.36 -23.35
C ASN A 51 -15.71 -3.00 -21.87
N ILE A 52 -16.83 -2.60 -21.26
CA ILE A 52 -16.88 -2.20 -19.86
C ILE A 52 -17.78 -3.18 -19.10
N GLY A 53 -17.17 -3.95 -18.19
CA GLY A 53 -17.86 -4.78 -17.21
C GLY A 53 -18.19 -3.96 -15.98
N MET A 54 -19.48 -3.87 -15.62
CA MET A 54 -19.93 -3.12 -14.45
C MET A 54 -21.26 -3.68 -13.92
N HIS A 55 -21.54 -3.46 -12.64
CA HIS A 55 -22.85 -3.74 -12.06
C HIS A 55 -23.93 -2.77 -12.58
N GLU A 56 -25.19 -3.23 -12.61
CA GLU A 56 -26.31 -2.46 -13.15
C GLU A 56 -26.53 -1.12 -12.41
N ASP A 57 -26.19 -1.04 -11.12
CA ASP A 57 -26.29 0.21 -10.35
C ASP A 57 -25.26 1.26 -10.76
N ILE A 58 -24.13 0.85 -11.31
CA ILE A 58 -23.14 1.75 -11.92
C ILE A 58 -23.61 2.17 -13.30
N ARG A 59 -24.16 1.23 -14.08
CA ARG A 59 -24.71 1.51 -15.41
C ARG A 59 -25.76 2.62 -15.38
N LYS A 60 -26.61 2.67 -14.35
CA LYS A 60 -27.60 3.75 -14.16
C LYS A 60 -26.99 5.13 -13.92
N LYS A 61 -25.69 5.23 -13.61
CA LYS A 61 -24.97 6.50 -13.42
C LYS A 61 -24.42 7.08 -14.72
N ILE A 62 -24.56 6.38 -15.85
CA ILE A 62 -24.23 6.94 -17.16
C ILE A 62 -25.13 8.14 -17.41
N ASP A 63 -24.52 9.29 -17.67
CA ASP A 63 -25.24 10.54 -17.84
C ASP A 63 -25.89 10.68 -19.22
N CYS A 64 -26.63 11.77 -19.41
CA CYS A 64 -27.30 12.06 -20.69
C CYS A 64 -26.32 12.36 -21.85
N PHE A 65 -25.04 12.55 -21.57
CA PHE A 65 -23.97 12.72 -22.55
C PHE A 65 -23.24 11.40 -22.86
N LYS A 66 -23.74 10.27 -22.35
CA LYS A 66 -23.11 8.95 -22.50
C LYS A 66 -21.72 8.89 -21.86
N SER A 67 -21.57 9.57 -20.73
CA SER A 67 -20.34 9.58 -19.96
C SER A 67 -20.55 8.86 -18.64
N LEU A 68 -19.52 8.11 -18.22
CA LEU A 68 -19.45 7.50 -16.90
C LEU A 68 -18.17 7.99 -16.24
N CYS A 69 -18.29 8.86 -15.24
CA CYS A 69 -17.16 9.41 -14.50
C CYS A 69 -17.23 8.98 -13.04
N TYR A 70 -16.14 8.44 -12.51
CA TYR A 70 -16.06 7.96 -11.14
C TYR A 70 -14.65 8.12 -10.59
N GLY A 71 -14.50 8.77 -9.43
CA GLY A 71 -13.19 9.04 -8.84
C GLY A 71 -12.28 9.81 -9.81
N ASP A 72 -11.16 9.17 -10.17
CA ASP A 72 -10.08 9.76 -10.98
C ASP A 72 -10.14 9.34 -12.47
N TRP A 73 -11.27 8.82 -12.93
CA TRP A 73 -11.44 8.40 -14.32
C TRP A 73 -12.81 8.73 -14.92
N CYS A 74 -12.83 8.80 -16.24
CA CYS A 74 -14.02 8.95 -17.07
C CYS A 74 -13.96 8.04 -18.30
N ALA A 75 -15.09 7.42 -18.62
CA ALA A 75 -15.36 6.77 -19.89
C ALA A 75 -16.36 7.60 -20.69
N TYR A 76 -16.10 7.78 -21.98
CA TYR A 76 -16.95 8.58 -22.87
C TYR A 76 -17.44 7.78 -24.08
N GLY A 77 -18.59 8.22 -24.60
CA GLY A 77 -19.28 7.52 -25.69
C GLY A 77 -19.75 6.15 -25.25
N VAL A 78 -20.20 6.02 -24.00
CA VAL A 78 -20.58 4.77 -23.36
C VAL A 78 -21.94 4.33 -23.89
N GLU A 79 -21.99 3.19 -24.59
CA GLU A 79 -23.20 2.70 -25.24
C GLU A 79 -23.38 1.20 -25.04
N PHE A 80 -24.63 0.76 -24.90
CA PHE A 80 -24.95 -0.65 -24.96
C PHE A 80 -25.01 -1.11 -26.41
N HIS A 81 -24.33 -2.21 -26.72
CA HIS A 81 -24.41 -2.87 -28.01
C HIS A 81 -24.69 -4.35 -27.82
N GLN A 82 -25.53 -4.88 -28.72
CA GLN A 82 -25.67 -6.32 -28.88
C GLN A 82 -24.46 -6.88 -29.60
N ARG A 83 -24.21 -8.17 -29.42
CA ARG A 83 -23.12 -8.91 -30.03
C ARG A 83 -23.15 -8.77 -31.55
N THR A 84 -21.99 -8.45 -32.11
CA THR A 84 -21.70 -8.42 -33.54
C THR A 84 -20.33 -9.04 -33.81
N ASP A 85 -19.93 -9.12 -35.08
CA ASP A 85 -18.58 -9.58 -35.45
C ASP A 85 -17.47 -8.68 -34.89
N LYS A 86 -17.74 -7.39 -34.67
CA LYS A 86 -16.79 -6.42 -34.10
C LYS A 86 -16.89 -6.26 -32.57
N LEU A 87 -18.05 -6.60 -32.00
CA LEU A 87 -18.36 -6.43 -30.58
C LEU A 87 -18.78 -7.80 -30.04
N PRO A 88 -17.84 -8.61 -29.50
CA PRO A 88 -18.03 -10.06 -29.37
C PRO A 88 -19.02 -10.49 -28.29
N VAL A 89 -19.46 -9.55 -27.44
CA VAL A 89 -20.39 -9.81 -26.33
C VAL A 89 -21.50 -8.75 -26.28
N ASP A 90 -22.65 -9.11 -25.72
CA ASP A 90 -23.64 -8.10 -25.34
C ASP A 90 -23.07 -7.30 -24.16
N GLY A 91 -23.04 -5.97 -24.24
CA GLY A 91 -22.45 -5.21 -23.15
C GLY A 91 -22.36 -3.72 -23.38
N MET A 92 -21.78 -3.03 -22.39
CA MET A 92 -21.45 -1.63 -22.47
C MET A 92 -20.07 -1.47 -23.12
N TYR A 93 -19.93 -0.46 -23.96
CA TYR A 93 -18.68 -0.18 -24.66
C TYR A 93 -18.36 1.30 -24.60
N ALA A 94 -17.07 1.64 -24.52
CA ALA A 94 -16.58 3.01 -24.54
C ALA A 94 -15.65 3.26 -25.74
N LYS A 95 -15.69 4.50 -26.22
CA LYS A 95 -14.81 5.00 -27.29
C LYS A 95 -13.56 5.69 -26.75
N LYS A 96 -13.66 6.20 -25.52
CA LYS A 96 -12.58 6.91 -24.84
C LYS A 96 -12.53 6.55 -23.38
N LEU A 97 -11.31 6.41 -22.87
CA LEU A 97 -11.00 6.41 -21.44
C LEU A 97 -10.00 7.53 -21.16
N ASP A 98 -10.20 8.21 -20.05
CA ASP A 98 -9.31 9.25 -19.52
C ASP A 98 -9.28 9.13 -18.00
N GLY A 99 -8.13 8.82 -17.42
CA GLY A 99 -8.00 8.75 -15.97
C GLY A 99 -6.98 7.79 -15.43
N VAL A 100 -7.04 7.58 -14.12
CA VAL A 100 -6.15 6.67 -13.38
C VAL A 100 -6.84 5.32 -13.16
N PHE A 101 -6.16 4.24 -13.55
CA PHE A 101 -6.67 2.88 -13.51
C PHE A 101 -5.73 1.96 -12.76
N PHE A 102 -6.29 0.99 -12.05
CA PHE A 102 -5.58 -0.08 -11.38
C PHE A 102 -5.09 -1.13 -12.39
N ILE A 103 -3.86 -1.59 -12.18
CA ILE A 103 -3.23 -2.66 -12.96
C ILE A 103 -3.02 -3.88 -12.05
N ASP A 104 -3.55 -5.02 -12.47
CA ASP A 104 -3.42 -6.29 -11.76
C ASP A 104 -1.94 -6.70 -11.57
N GLY A 105 -1.59 -7.13 -10.37
CA GLY A 105 -0.23 -7.54 -10.02
C GLY A 105 0.31 -8.68 -10.88
N TYR A 106 -0.56 -9.55 -11.41
CA TYR A 106 -0.18 -10.61 -12.34
C TYR A 106 0.52 -10.06 -13.59
N CYS A 107 0.04 -8.94 -14.14
CA CYS A 107 0.63 -8.29 -15.32
C CYS A 107 2.05 -7.80 -15.09
N LEU A 108 2.42 -7.53 -13.83
CA LEU A 108 3.74 -7.00 -13.46
C LEU A 108 4.81 -8.10 -13.32
N LYS A 109 4.42 -9.38 -13.32
CA LYS A 109 5.37 -10.49 -13.15
C LYS A 109 6.41 -10.55 -14.26
N SER A 110 6.04 -10.21 -15.51
CA SER A 110 7.00 -10.17 -16.62
C SER A 110 8.14 -9.18 -16.37
N LEU A 111 7.85 -8.01 -15.76
CA LEU A 111 8.87 -7.03 -15.41
C LEU A 111 9.90 -7.59 -14.42
N ILE A 112 9.46 -8.40 -13.46
CA ILE A 112 10.32 -9.00 -12.43
C ILE A 112 11.19 -10.12 -13.01
N PHE A 113 10.61 -11.00 -13.82
CA PHE A 113 11.31 -12.20 -14.31
C PHE A 113 12.15 -11.93 -15.57
N ASN A 114 11.71 -11.02 -16.44
CA ASN A 114 12.35 -10.77 -17.74
C ASN A 114 13.21 -9.50 -17.74
N GLY A 115 13.06 -8.61 -16.74
CA GLY A 115 13.79 -7.35 -16.68
C GLY A 115 13.40 -6.35 -17.77
N GLU A 116 12.16 -6.43 -18.25
CA GLU A 116 11.59 -5.51 -19.25
C GLU A 116 11.29 -4.13 -18.61
N ASP A 117 11.26 -3.08 -19.43
CA ASP A 117 10.92 -1.70 -19.01
C ASP A 117 9.45 -1.34 -19.28
N SER A 118 8.71 -2.27 -19.88
CA SER A 118 7.34 -2.14 -20.29
C SER A 118 6.67 -3.51 -20.39
N PHE A 119 5.35 -3.53 -20.34
CA PHE A 119 4.54 -4.75 -20.40
C PHE A 119 3.23 -4.45 -21.13
N LYS A 120 2.55 -5.50 -21.57
CA LYS A 120 1.27 -5.39 -22.28
C LYS A 120 0.11 -5.80 -21.39
N ILE A 121 -0.97 -5.04 -21.46
CA ILE A 121 -2.24 -5.35 -20.83
C ILE A 121 -3.36 -5.25 -21.86
N ASP A 122 -4.38 -6.09 -21.70
CA ASP A 122 -5.65 -6.03 -22.43
C ASP A 122 -6.84 -5.86 -21.46
N CYS A 123 -6.64 -6.06 -20.16
CA CYS A 123 -7.63 -5.79 -19.13
C CYS A 123 -7.05 -4.98 -17.95
N PHE A 124 -7.90 -4.17 -17.33
CA PHE A 124 -7.60 -3.34 -16.16
C PHE A 124 -8.92 -2.88 -15.51
N SER A 125 -8.86 -2.29 -14.32
CA SER A 125 -10.06 -1.85 -13.59
C SER A 125 -9.85 -0.50 -12.91
N ASP A 126 -10.90 0.05 -12.32
CA ASP A 126 -10.81 1.29 -11.55
C ASP A 126 -10.26 1.09 -10.13
N LEU A 127 -10.44 -0.10 -9.57
CA LEU A 127 -10.08 -0.47 -8.21
C LEU A 127 -9.55 -1.92 -8.19
N HIS A 128 -8.75 -2.28 -7.20
CA HIS A 128 -8.30 -3.66 -7.00
C HIS A 128 -9.49 -4.61 -6.76
N LEU A 129 -9.47 -5.82 -7.34
CA LEU A 129 -10.55 -6.83 -7.40
C LEU A 129 -11.22 -7.20 -6.05
N GLU A 130 -10.54 -7.00 -4.93
CA GLU A 130 -11.15 -7.20 -3.60
C GLU A 130 -12.05 -6.01 -3.14
N ALA A 131 -12.09 -4.94 -3.93
CA ALA A 131 -12.82 -3.71 -3.65
C ALA A 131 -14.24 -3.74 -4.22
N THR A 132 -15.12 -4.52 -3.58
CA THR A 132 -16.59 -4.36 -3.60
C THR A 132 -17.35 -4.78 -4.87
N GLU A 133 -18.68 -4.92 -4.73
CA GLU A 133 -19.64 -5.13 -5.83
C GLU A 133 -19.69 -3.99 -6.87
N ASN A 134 -18.86 -2.95 -6.71
CA ASN A 134 -18.86 -1.74 -7.53
C ASN A 134 -17.62 -1.60 -8.44
N GLU A 135 -16.84 -2.65 -8.63
CA GLU A 135 -15.71 -2.59 -9.56
C GLU A 135 -16.19 -2.37 -11.01
N VAL A 136 -15.47 -1.52 -11.73
CA VAL A 136 -15.60 -1.34 -13.18
C VAL A 136 -14.36 -1.90 -13.86
N ASN A 137 -14.58 -2.93 -14.67
CA ASN A 137 -13.56 -3.60 -15.45
C ASN A 137 -13.58 -3.11 -16.90
N PHE A 138 -12.40 -2.92 -17.48
CA PHE A 138 -12.21 -2.49 -18.85
C PHE A 138 -11.42 -3.55 -19.61
N ASN A 139 -11.96 -4.00 -20.74
CA ASN A 139 -11.31 -4.95 -21.62
C ASN A 139 -11.09 -4.30 -22.99
N CYS A 140 -9.84 -4.28 -23.45
CA CYS A 140 -9.47 -3.85 -24.79
C CYS A 140 -10.02 -4.87 -25.81
N LEU A 141 -10.59 -4.40 -26.92
CA LEU A 141 -11.24 -5.29 -27.88
C LEU A 141 -10.23 -5.99 -28.80
N ASP A 142 -9.50 -5.22 -29.62
CA ASP A 142 -8.62 -5.75 -30.66
C ASP A 142 -7.18 -5.22 -30.54
N PHE A 143 -6.76 -4.84 -29.33
CA PHE A 143 -5.41 -4.33 -29.07
C PHE A 143 -4.97 -4.59 -27.63
N CYS A 144 -3.67 -4.38 -27.38
CA CYS A 144 -3.11 -4.32 -26.03
C CYS A 144 -2.46 -2.95 -25.80
N LEU A 145 -2.59 -2.45 -24.58
CA LEU A 145 -1.85 -1.27 -24.14
C LEU A 145 -0.43 -1.67 -23.74
N THR A 146 0.55 -0.89 -24.18
CA THR A 146 1.93 -1.02 -23.69
C THR A 146 2.15 -0.01 -22.59
N ILE A 147 2.30 -0.50 -21.36
CA ILE A 147 2.51 0.32 -20.17
C ILE A 147 3.99 0.29 -19.83
N LYS A 148 4.59 1.46 -19.65
CA LYS A 148 5.98 1.58 -19.19
C LYS A 148 6.03 1.53 -17.68
N THR A 149 7.07 0.91 -17.13
CA THR A 149 7.22 0.83 -15.68
C THR A 149 7.31 2.21 -15.02
N ASP A 150 7.85 3.20 -15.73
CA ASP A 150 7.99 4.59 -15.26
C ASP A 150 6.66 5.38 -15.22
N SER A 151 5.57 4.86 -15.81
CA SER A 151 4.23 5.45 -15.72
C SER A 151 3.46 4.97 -14.50
N LEU A 152 3.88 3.85 -13.89
CA LEU A 152 3.21 3.27 -12.73
C LEU A 152 3.32 4.17 -11.49
N ARG A 153 2.25 4.22 -10.70
CA ARG A 153 2.14 5.04 -9.49
C ARG A 153 1.47 4.24 -8.38
N ILE A 154 1.82 4.56 -7.13
CA ILE A 154 1.20 3.99 -5.93
C ILE A 154 0.51 5.10 -5.14
N LYS A 155 -0.68 4.85 -4.59
CA LYS A 155 -1.38 5.82 -3.74
C LYS A 155 -0.63 6.05 -2.42
N SER A 156 -0.59 7.30 -1.98
CA SER A 156 0.20 7.74 -0.83
C SER A 156 -0.23 7.11 0.51
N ASN A 157 -1.51 6.81 0.67
CA ASN A 157 -2.05 6.12 1.85
C ASN A 157 -1.47 4.71 1.98
N GLU A 158 -1.40 3.95 0.89
CA GLU A 158 -0.85 2.59 0.89
C GLU A 158 0.64 2.56 1.30
N VAL A 159 1.42 3.52 0.78
CA VAL A 159 2.84 3.67 1.12
C VAL A 159 3.01 3.99 2.61
N ASN A 160 2.20 4.91 3.14
CA ASN A 160 2.26 5.30 4.55
C ASN A 160 1.86 4.14 5.47
N ASP A 161 0.82 3.39 5.11
CA ASP A 161 0.34 2.24 5.87
C ASP A 161 1.39 1.13 5.91
N LEU A 162 2.05 0.85 4.78
CA LEU A 162 3.12 -0.15 4.72
C LEU A 162 4.36 0.30 5.50
N LYS A 163 4.71 1.58 5.44
CA LYS A 163 5.81 2.14 6.24
C LYS A 163 5.53 2.02 7.75
N LEU A 164 4.30 2.29 8.18
CA LEU A 164 3.92 2.11 9.58
C LEU A 164 4.02 0.63 10.00
N LYS A 165 3.65 -0.30 9.12
CA LYS A 165 3.81 -1.74 9.36
C LYS A 165 5.30 -2.15 9.44
N SER A 166 6.17 -1.62 8.59
CA SER A 166 7.60 -1.95 8.60
C SER A 166 8.35 -1.35 9.82
N MET A 167 7.88 -0.21 10.34
CA MET A 167 8.43 0.40 11.56
C MET A 167 8.04 -0.34 12.84
N ASN A 168 7.03 -1.21 12.81
CA ASN A 168 6.60 -1.96 13.98
C ASN A 168 7.40 -3.27 14.10
N GLU A 169 8.22 -3.37 15.16
CA GLU A 169 8.87 -4.63 15.51
C GLU A 169 7.85 -5.73 15.79
N SER A 170 8.13 -6.96 15.35
CA SER A 170 7.27 -8.11 15.67
C SER A 170 7.16 -8.31 17.18
N ASP A 171 6.00 -8.77 17.67
CA ASP A 171 5.78 -9.08 19.09
C ASP A 171 6.83 -10.06 19.65
N LYS A 172 7.29 -11.00 18.81
CA LYS A 172 8.36 -11.94 19.17
C LYS A 172 9.69 -11.22 19.41
N THR A 173 10.03 -10.25 18.57
CA THR A 173 11.24 -9.42 18.72
C THR A 173 11.14 -8.55 19.97
N VAL A 174 9.98 -7.90 20.19
CA VAL A 174 9.74 -7.06 21.37
C VAL A 174 9.85 -7.87 22.65
N ALA A 175 9.22 -9.04 22.71
CA ALA A 175 9.30 -9.95 23.85
C ALA A 175 10.75 -10.39 24.10
N LYS A 176 11.50 -10.75 23.05
CA LYS A 176 12.89 -11.19 23.20
C LYS A 176 13.80 -10.06 23.69
N LYS A 177 13.60 -8.83 23.22
CA LYS A 177 14.31 -7.65 23.73
C LYS A 177 13.99 -7.40 25.20
N ALA A 178 12.73 -7.53 25.61
CA ALA A 178 12.35 -7.35 27.01
C ALA A 178 13.00 -8.39 27.94
N GLU A 179 13.08 -9.66 27.52
CA GLU A 179 13.84 -10.69 28.23
C GLU A 179 15.32 -10.32 28.36
N ILE A 180 15.97 -9.93 27.25
CA ILE A 180 17.38 -9.56 27.24
C ILE A 180 17.65 -8.35 28.15
N ILE A 181 16.84 -7.29 28.03
CA ILE A 181 16.99 -6.07 28.86
C ILE A 181 16.84 -6.42 30.35
N SER A 182 15.87 -7.26 30.71
CA SER A 182 15.68 -7.69 32.11
C SER A 182 16.89 -8.46 32.63
N CYS A 183 17.48 -9.34 31.81
CA CYS A 183 18.73 -10.03 32.15
C CYS A 183 19.90 -9.07 32.31
N LEU A 184 20.05 -8.08 31.41
CA LEU A 184 21.11 -7.07 31.48
C LEU A 184 21.00 -6.21 32.74
N ILE A 185 19.78 -5.82 33.13
CA ILE A 185 19.55 -5.09 34.38
C ILE A 185 20.00 -5.92 35.59
N LYS A 186 19.75 -7.24 35.60
CA LYS A 186 20.19 -8.12 36.70
C LYS A 186 21.71 -8.31 36.79
N LEU A 187 22.48 -7.96 35.77
CA LEU A 187 23.94 -7.94 35.84
C LEU A 187 24.47 -6.73 36.63
N ILE A 188 23.63 -5.72 36.88
CA ILE A 188 23.96 -4.57 37.72
C ILE A 188 23.88 -5.05 39.19
N PRO A 189 24.99 -5.03 39.95
CA PRO A 189 25.00 -5.50 41.35
C PRO A 189 23.93 -4.84 42.23
N GLU A 190 23.69 -3.55 42.03
CA GLU A 190 22.69 -2.76 42.76
C GLU A 190 21.24 -3.17 42.44
N MET A 191 21.03 -3.96 41.38
CA MET A 191 19.73 -4.44 40.92
C MET A 191 19.55 -5.95 41.13
N SER A 192 20.54 -6.68 41.66
CA SER A 192 20.50 -8.16 41.77
C SER A 192 19.28 -8.67 42.55
N ASP A 193 18.90 -7.93 43.60
CA ASP A 193 17.83 -8.31 44.52
C ASP A 193 16.48 -7.69 44.15
N VAL A 194 16.44 -6.86 43.09
CA VAL A 194 15.22 -6.20 42.64
C VAL A 194 14.39 -7.19 41.82
N ASN A 195 13.17 -7.48 42.28
CA ASN A 195 12.22 -8.25 41.50
C ASN A 195 11.64 -7.39 40.37
N LEU A 196 12.19 -7.56 39.17
CA LEU A 196 11.81 -6.84 37.95
C LEU A 196 10.42 -7.20 37.40
N ASP A 197 9.66 -8.10 38.01
CA ASP A 197 8.29 -8.44 37.61
C ASP A 197 7.24 -7.78 38.50
N THR A 198 7.56 -7.57 39.78
CA THR A 198 6.62 -7.02 40.78
C THR A 198 6.93 -5.59 41.19
N THR A 199 8.19 -5.14 41.10
CA THR A 199 8.58 -3.78 41.51
C THR A 199 7.96 -2.74 40.59
N PRO A 200 7.36 -1.64 41.06
CA PRO A 200 6.78 -0.61 40.19
C PRO A 200 7.79 -0.07 39.16
N VAL A 201 7.36 0.11 37.90
CA VAL A 201 8.22 0.55 36.78
C VAL A 201 8.95 1.86 37.08
N ALA A 202 8.26 2.84 37.67
CA ALA A 202 8.86 4.11 38.07
C ALA A 202 9.99 3.95 39.10
N LYS A 203 9.89 2.97 40.00
CA LYS A 203 10.93 2.69 40.99
C LYS A 203 12.14 2.01 40.34
N ILE A 204 11.91 1.09 39.39
CA ILE A 204 12.99 0.46 38.61
C ILE A 204 13.75 1.53 37.81
N ALA A 205 13.03 2.41 37.11
CA ALA A 205 13.62 3.50 36.35
C ALA A 205 14.49 4.41 37.23
N SER A 206 13.95 4.85 38.38
CA SER A 206 14.68 5.69 39.33
C SER A 206 15.95 5.01 39.88
N LEU A 207 15.91 3.71 40.15
CA LEU A 207 17.10 2.97 40.60
C LEU A 207 18.18 2.91 39.52
N ILE A 208 17.79 2.65 38.27
CA ILE A 208 18.73 2.59 37.16
C ILE A 208 19.35 3.97 36.88
N GLU A 209 18.55 5.04 36.92
CA GLU A 209 19.03 6.41 36.79
C GLU A 209 20.01 6.78 37.92
N ALA A 210 19.72 6.36 39.15
CA ALA A 210 20.62 6.56 40.29
C ALA A 210 21.96 5.81 40.10
N VAL A 211 21.91 4.55 39.63
CA VAL A 211 23.12 3.76 39.35
C VAL A 211 23.93 4.36 38.19
N ALA A 212 23.27 4.87 37.15
CA ALA A 212 23.95 5.55 36.06
C ALA A 212 24.67 6.81 36.56
N ALA A 213 24.00 7.60 37.41
CA ALA A 213 24.57 8.80 38.01
C ALA A 213 25.79 8.50 38.90
N THR A 214 25.75 7.45 39.74
CA THR A 214 26.89 7.06 40.58
C THR A 214 28.09 6.58 39.76
N ARG A 215 27.84 6.01 38.57
CA ARG A 215 28.87 5.56 37.64
C ARG A 215 29.31 6.63 36.64
N ALA A 216 28.81 7.85 36.76
CA ALA A 216 29.04 8.95 35.82
C ALA A 216 28.72 8.57 34.36
N VAL A 217 27.71 7.72 34.16
CA VAL A 217 27.19 7.34 32.85
C VAL A 217 25.98 8.20 32.55
N GLU A 218 25.99 8.89 31.41
CA GLU A 218 24.84 9.64 30.93
C GLU A 218 23.74 8.67 30.48
N PHE A 219 22.64 8.62 31.23
CA PHE A 219 21.49 7.79 30.89
C PHE A 219 20.47 8.60 30.09
N PRO A 220 19.98 8.09 28.94
CA PRO A 220 19.02 8.83 28.13
C PRO A 220 17.70 9.04 28.87
N LYS A 221 17.13 10.24 28.73
CA LYS A 221 15.80 10.54 29.28
C LYS A 221 14.76 9.62 28.64
N THR A 222 14.19 8.72 29.45
CA THR A 222 13.29 7.66 28.98
C THR A 222 11.96 7.76 29.73
N ASP A 223 10.83 7.79 29.01
CA ASP A 223 9.51 7.88 29.63
C ASP A 223 9.05 6.54 30.24
N ILE A 224 8.06 6.61 31.14
CA ILE A 224 7.53 5.44 31.86
C ILE A 224 6.89 4.40 30.91
N GLY A 225 6.28 4.83 29.81
CA GLY A 225 5.69 3.94 28.81
C GLY A 225 6.75 3.11 28.10
N THR A 226 7.86 3.74 27.71
CA THR A 226 9.03 3.08 27.13
C THR A 226 9.67 2.09 28.10
N TRP A 227 9.86 2.49 29.37
CA TRP A 227 10.31 1.59 30.44
C TRP A 227 9.39 0.38 30.61
N SER A 228 8.08 0.59 30.59
CA SER A 228 7.09 -0.47 30.70
C SER A 228 7.21 -1.47 29.54
N LYS A 229 7.41 -0.98 28.31
CA LYS A 229 7.65 -1.82 27.13
C LYS A 229 8.92 -2.66 27.27
N TYR A 230 10.04 -2.05 27.68
CA TYR A 230 11.32 -2.76 27.83
C TYR A 230 11.37 -3.76 28.97
N LEU A 231 10.51 -3.60 29.98
CA LEU A 231 10.35 -4.57 31.06
C LEU A 231 9.28 -5.63 30.74
N GLY A 232 8.70 -5.64 29.53
CA GLY A 232 7.65 -6.59 29.16
C GLY A 232 6.30 -6.35 29.86
N ARG A 233 6.09 -5.15 30.40
CA ARG A 233 4.90 -4.75 31.18
C ARG A 233 3.97 -3.77 30.45
N GLY A 234 4.34 -3.38 29.23
CA GLY A 234 3.45 -2.64 28.32
C GLY A 234 2.18 -3.44 28.03
N ARG A 235 1.12 -2.79 27.56
CA ARG A 235 -0.14 -3.44 27.15
C ARG A 235 0.10 -4.42 25.99
N HIS A 236 0.62 -5.60 26.28
CA HIS A 236 0.34 -6.83 25.56
C HIS A 236 -0.62 -7.64 26.42
N LYS A 237 -1.80 -7.09 26.69
CA LYS A 237 -2.93 -7.93 27.09
C LYS A 237 -3.62 -8.33 25.80
N LYS A 238 -3.65 -9.65 25.59
CA LYS A 238 -4.51 -10.37 24.65
C LYS A 238 -5.89 -9.75 24.54
#